data_AF-A0A6C0DZ77-F1
#
_entry.id   AF-A0A6C0DZ77-F1
#
_cell.length_a   1.000
_cell.length_b   1.000
_cell.length_c   1.000
_cell.angle_alpha   90.00
_cell.angle_beta   90.00
_cell.angle_gamma   90.00
#
_symmetry.space_group_name_H-M   'P 1'
#
loop_
_entity.id
_entity.type
_entity.pdbx_description
1 polymer ?
#
loop_
_entity_poly.entity_id
_entity_poly.type
_entity_poly.pdbx_seq_one_letter_code
_entity_poly.pdbx_strand_id
1 'polypeptide(L)'
;MNTIILEDGYNTDYIYSLIIAIFHNKGNAYQLLNNDCNNSNTYYLQEYIKYKILDKINNKISITTEVINKLRMFLYNSGWLKDSEKYIFDKCDIHEFYIFLVSQMLENKIICSHIDTKKNISIKKTFDLIELNDNHFNDHNNLSFALNNWIDNNYDETYFKFEEIPIFIPIYINLTNPIIINIMESINFTKNYDKTQKTLVWDFESLICYDNENKYYYVVKQWDANNFCIFSDKQMPSQYKVCIDDKDKIYKIAKSIKFVIYNIS
;
A
#
# COMPACT_ATOMS: atom_id res chain seq x y z
N MET A 1 27.26 2.83 -11.66
CA MET A 1 25.94 2.88 -10.98
C MET A 1 25.91 1.73 -9.99
N ASN A 2 25.59 1.97 -8.72
CA ASN A 2 25.45 0.87 -7.76
C ASN A 2 24.13 0.16 -8.03
N THR A 3 24.24 -1.10 -8.42
CA THR A 3 23.15 -2.01 -8.76
C THR A 3 22.66 -2.66 -7.47
N ILE A 4 21.40 -2.45 -7.09
CA ILE A 4 20.79 -3.19 -5.97
C ILE A 4 20.32 -4.54 -6.49
N ILE A 5 20.62 -5.60 -5.74
CA ILE A 5 20.06 -6.94 -5.93
C ILE A 5 19.18 -7.26 -4.72
N LEU A 6 17.94 -7.65 -4.99
CA LEU A 6 17.02 -8.24 -4.03
C LEU A 6 16.96 -9.74 -4.36
N GLU A 7 17.58 -10.57 -3.52
CA GLU A 7 17.56 -12.02 -3.74
C GLU A 7 16.23 -12.61 -3.27
N ASP A 8 15.62 -13.43 -4.13
CA ASP A 8 14.36 -14.11 -3.82
C ASP A 8 14.53 -15.10 -2.66
N GLY A 9 13.65 -15.00 -1.66
CA GLY A 9 13.53 -15.91 -0.53
C GLY A 9 12.63 -17.11 -0.77
N TYR A 10 12.27 -17.36 -2.03
CA TYR A 10 11.21 -18.27 -2.47
C TYR A 10 9.83 -17.76 -2.06
N ASN A 11 9.10 -17.22 -3.05
CA ASN A 11 7.76 -16.62 -2.90
C ASN A 11 7.71 -15.43 -1.92
N THR A 12 8.79 -14.67 -1.78
CA THR A 12 8.85 -13.51 -0.85
C THR A 12 8.56 -12.16 -1.50
N ASP A 13 8.15 -12.16 -2.76
CA ASP A 13 7.90 -10.94 -3.54
C ASP A 13 6.78 -10.07 -2.94
N TYR A 14 5.77 -10.68 -2.34
CA TYR A 14 4.71 -9.97 -1.60
C TYR A 14 5.25 -9.26 -0.35
N ILE A 15 6.25 -9.84 0.34
CA ILE A 15 6.89 -9.24 1.53
C ILE A 15 7.70 -8.02 1.13
N TYR A 16 8.58 -8.17 0.12
CA TYR A 16 9.36 -7.07 -0.41
C TYR A 16 8.45 -5.95 -0.92
N SER A 17 7.45 -6.30 -1.72
CA SER A 17 6.56 -5.31 -2.33
C SER A 17 5.82 -4.49 -1.31
N LEU A 18 5.27 -5.11 -0.26
CA LEU A 18 4.52 -4.36 0.75
C LEU A 18 5.42 -3.45 1.59
N ILE A 19 6.50 -4.01 2.14
CA ILE A 19 7.40 -3.29 3.04
C ILE A 19 7.98 -2.07 2.33
N ILE A 20 8.40 -2.26 1.08
CA ILE A 20 9.08 -1.19 0.38
C ILE A 20 8.04 -0.20 -0.19
N ALA A 21 6.86 -0.63 -0.63
CA ALA A 21 5.79 0.30 -1.00
C ALA A 21 5.40 1.23 0.17
N ILE A 22 5.25 0.70 1.39
CA ILE A 22 4.84 1.52 2.55
C ILE A 22 6.00 2.38 3.06
N PHE A 23 7.21 1.85 3.14
CA PHE A 23 8.30 2.46 3.93
C PHE A 23 9.54 2.91 3.15
N HIS A 24 9.60 2.74 1.82
CA HIS A 24 10.80 3.15 1.07
C HIS A 24 11.10 4.63 1.24
N ASN A 25 10.09 5.44 1.02
CA ASN A 25 10.18 6.87 1.17
C ASN A 25 10.06 7.18 2.66
N LYS A 26 10.95 8.04 3.15
CA LYS A 26 10.95 8.55 4.54
C LYS A 26 9.82 9.57 4.76
N GLY A 27 8.65 9.31 4.18
CA GLY A 27 7.44 10.11 4.34
C GLY A 27 6.70 9.74 5.63
N ASN A 28 5.43 10.11 5.70
CA ASN A 28 4.68 9.98 6.95
C ASN A 28 4.44 8.50 7.34
N ALA A 29 4.25 7.60 6.37
CA ALA A 29 4.13 6.16 6.65
C ALA A 29 5.40 5.56 7.29
N TYR A 30 6.58 6.15 7.08
CA TYR A 30 7.81 5.73 7.75
C TYR A 30 7.78 6.00 9.26
N GLN A 31 6.97 6.96 9.73
CA GLN A 31 6.83 7.25 11.17
C GLN A 31 6.26 6.05 11.92
N LEU A 32 5.47 5.19 11.26
CA LEU A 32 4.95 3.95 11.86
C LEU A 32 6.04 2.99 12.32
N LEU A 33 7.23 3.04 11.71
CA LEU A 33 8.39 2.24 12.15
C LEU A 33 9.10 2.83 13.37
N ASN A 34 8.72 4.02 13.81
CA ASN A 34 9.28 4.70 14.97
C ASN A 34 8.22 4.93 16.07
N ASN A 35 7.00 4.45 15.89
CA ASN A 35 5.96 4.53 16.90
C ASN A 35 6.32 3.62 18.09
N ASP A 36 6.15 4.15 19.30
CA ASP A 36 6.28 3.36 20.52
C ASP A 36 5.26 2.22 20.49
N CYS A 37 5.72 0.99 20.70
CA CYS A 37 4.87 -0.17 20.79
C CYS A 37 5.13 -0.92 22.11
N ASN A 38 4.05 -1.38 22.74
CA ASN A 38 4.13 -2.16 23.97
C ASN A 38 4.50 -3.63 23.72
N ASN A 39 4.44 -4.08 22.46
CA ASN A 39 4.71 -5.45 22.05
C ASN A 39 6.15 -5.59 21.54
N SER A 40 6.96 -6.40 22.24
CA SER A 40 8.36 -6.63 21.88
C SER A 40 8.56 -7.24 20.49
N ASN A 41 7.61 -8.05 20.01
CA ASN A 41 7.65 -8.62 18.66
C ASN A 41 7.46 -7.52 17.61
N THR A 42 6.56 -6.57 17.87
CA THR A 42 6.32 -5.42 17.00
C THR A 42 7.57 -4.55 16.92
N TYR A 43 8.17 -4.22 18.07
CA TYR A 43 9.42 -3.45 18.13
C TYR A 43 10.54 -4.11 17.33
N TYR A 44 10.74 -5.41 17.55
CA TYR A 44 11.76 -6.17 16.84
C TYR A 44 11.53 -6.14 15.32
N LEU A 45 10.28 -6.29 14.88
CA LEU A 45 9.93 -6.28 13.47
C LEU A 45 10.13 -4.90 12.84
N GLN A 46 9.78 -3.81 13.54
CA GLN A 46 10.03 -2.43 13.10
C GLN A 46 11.54 -2.20 12.88
N GLU A 47 12.36 -2.53 13.87
CA GLU A 47 13.82 -2.34 13.80
C GLU A 47 14.46 -3.25 12.74
N TYR A 48 13.97 -4.48 12.58
CA TYR A 48 14.46 -5.38 11.53
C TYR A 48 14.19 -4.81 10.13
N ILE A 49 12.96 -4.36 9.87
CA ILE A 49 12.58 -3.74 8.59
C ILE A 49 13.46 -2.51 8.34
N LYS A 50 13.60 -1.63 9.33
CA LYS A 50 14.39 -0.40 9.24
C LYS A 50 15.86 -0.68 8.88
N TYR A 51 16.57 -1.45 9.70
CA TYR A 51 18.02 -1.62 9.54
C TYR A 51 18.43 -2.68 8.54
N LYS A 52 17.63 -3.74 8.36
CA LYS A 52 18.02 -4.87 7.49
C LYS A 52 17.44 -4.79 6.09
N ILE A 53 16.37 -4.03 5.89
CA ILE A 53 15.72 -3.85 4.58
C ILE A 53 15.90 -2.41 4.08
N LEU A 54 15.30 -1.44 4.77
CA LEU A 54 15.18 -0.07 4.24
C LEU A 54 16.53 0.66 4.19
N ASP A 55 17.32 0.59 5.27
CA ASP A 55 18.65 1.19 5.29
C ASP A 55 19.57 0.57 4.23
N LYS A 56 19.45 -0.73 3.96
CA LYS A 56 20.21 -1.36 2.87
C LYS A 56 19.80 -0.81 1.51
N ILE A 57 18.50 -0.74 1.22
CA ILE A 57 17.99 -0.18 -0.04
C ILE A 57 18.43 1.27 -0.22
N ASN A 58 18.27 2.09 0.82
CA ASN A 58 18.63 3.51 0.80
C ASN A 58 20.13 3.72 0.59
N ASN A 59 20.97 2.82 1.13
CA ASN A 59 22.43 2.83 0.95
C ASN A 59 22.90 2.05 -0.28
N LYS A 60 21.98 1.59 -1.14
CA LYS A 60 22.27 0.81 -2.35
C LYS A 60 23.05 -0.48 -2.08
N ILE A 61 22.71 -1.14 -0.98
CA ILE A 61 23.26 -2.42 -0.54
C ILE A 61 22.25 -3.51 -0.88
N SER A 62 22.71 -4.59 -1.51
CA SER A 62 21.88 -5.75 -1.84
C SER A 62 21.34 -6.46 -0.60
N ILE A 63 20.15 -7.04 -0.74
CA ILE A 63 19.51 -7.83 0.31
C ILE A 63 19.60 -9.29 -0.11
N THR A 64 20.16 -10.11 0.77
CA THR A 64 20.34 -11.55 0.52
C THR A 64 19.09 -12.36 0.88
N THR A 65 18.98 -13.56 0.31
CA THR A 65 17.90 -14.52 0.61
C THR A 65 17.81 -14.82 2.12
N GLU A 66 18.94 -14.87 2.82
CA GLU A 66 18.97 -15.08 4.27
C GLU A 66 18.23 -13.98 5.03
N VAL A 67 18.39 -12.72 4.64
CA VAL A 67 17.78 -11.58 5.33
C VAL A 67 16.26 -11.63 5.20
N ILE A 68 15.74 -11.84 3.99
CA ILE A 68 14.29 -11.89 3.77
C ILE A 68 13.65 -13.15 4.39
N ASN A 69 14.35 -14.28 4.37
CA ASN A 69 13.87 -15.51 5.02
C ASN A 69 13.84 -15.39 6.53
N LYS A 70 14.84 -14.72 7.11
CA LYS A 70 14.86 -14.44 8.54
C LYS A 70 13.73 -13.50 8.93
N LEU A 71 13.43 -12.47 8.13
CA LEU A 71 12.23 -11.64 8.32
C LEU A 71 10.94 -12.48 8.26
N ARG A 72 10.81 -13.38 7.28
CA ARG A 72 9.66 -14.28 7.16
C ARG A 72 9.48 -15.18 8.38
N MET A 73 10.56 -15.72 8.94
CA MET A 73 10.52 -16.48 10.20
C MET A 73 10.01 -15.62 11.37
N PHE A 74 10.39 -14.34 11.43
CA PHE A 74 9.88 -13.44 12.45
C PHE A 74 8.40 -13.13 12.27
N LEU A 75 7.96 -12.85 11.04
CA LEU A 75 6.54 -12.67 10.73
C LEU A 75 5.72 -13.89 11.16
N TYR A 76 6.20 -15.09 10.83
CA TYR A 76 5.56 -16.35 11.25
C TYR A 76 5.48 -16.46 12.77
N ASN A 77 6.59 -16.19 13.49
CA ASN A 77 6.61 -16.19 14.94
C ASN A 77 5.64 -15.16 15.55
N SER A 78 5.42 -14.03 14.88
CA SER A 78 4.42 -13.01 15.24
C SER A 78 2.98 -13.35 14.87
N GLY A 79 2.69 -14.53 14.31
CA GLY A 79 1.33 -14.96 13.99
C GLY A 79 1.03 -15.11 12.50
N TRP A 80 1.91 -14.64 11.61
CA TRP A 80 1.65 -14.74 10.17
C TRP A 80 1.54 -16.20 9.75
N LEU A 81 0.42 -16.58 9.15
CA LEU A 81 0.11 -17.94 8.69
C LEU A 81 0.00 -19.04 9.76
N LYS A 82 0.21 -18.74 11.05
CA LYS A 82 0.16 -19.76 12.13
C LYS A 82 -1.19 -20.47 12.21
N ASP A 83 -2.26 -19.71 12.01
CA ASP A 83 -3.65 -20.21 12.07
C ASP A 83 -4.25 -20.43 10.69
N SER A 84 -3.43 -20.36 9.63
CA SER A 84 -3.85 -20.61 8.25
C SER A 84 -3.47 -22.03 7.82
N GLU A 85 -4.15 -22.55 6.80
CA GLU A 85 -3.75 -23.82 6.16
C GLU A 85 -2.52 -23.66 5.22
N LYS A 86 -1.95 -22.44 5.12
CA LYS A 86 -0.83 -22.13 4.23
C LYS A 86 0.51 -22.44 4.91
N TYR A 87 1.48 -22.90 4.13
CA TYR A 87 2.85 -23.11 4.58
C TYR A 87 3.64 -21.79 4.60
N ILE A 88 4.68 -21.73 5.44
CA ILE A 88 5.54 -20.53 5.57
C ILE A 88 6.21 -20.12 4.25
N PHE A 89 6.39 -21.03 3.30
CA PHE A 89 7.01 -20.77 1.99
C PHE A 89 5.97 -20.48 0.89
N ASP A 90 4.68 -20.48 1.22
CA ASP A 90 3.63 -20.23 0.26
C ASP A 90 3.58 -18.76 -0.13
N LYS A 91 3.26 -18.53 -1.40
CA LYS A 91 2.95 -17.20 -1.88
C LYS A 91 1.61 -16.76 -1.29
N CYS A 92 1.57 -15.55 -0.76
CA CYS A 92 0.40 -15.00 -0.12
C CYS A 92 -0.17 -13.80 -0.89
N ASP A 93 -1.44 -13.51 -0.62
CA ASP A 93 -2.10 -12.31 -1.16
C ASP A 93 -1.64 -11.06 -0.40
N ILE A 94 -1.45 -9.96 -1.13
CA ILE A 94 -0.96 -8.70 -0.57
C ILE A 94 -1.96 -8.06 0.39
N HIS A 95 -3.26 -8.26 0.19
CA HIS A 95 -4.33 -7.79 1.05
C HIS A 95 -4.28 -8.47 2.42
N GLU A 96 -4.23 -9.81 2.44
CA GLU A 96 -4.10 -10.58 3.67
C GLU A 96 -2.84 -10.19 4.45
N PHE A 97 -1.72 -10.03 3.73
CA PHE A 97 -0.46 -9.66 4.36
C PHE A 97 -0.49 -8.22 4.92
N TYR A 98 -1.14 -7.29 4.24
CA TYR A 98 -1.33 -5.93 4.73
C TYR A 98 -2.19 -5.87 5.99
N ILE A 99 -3.33 -6.58 6.02
CA ILE A 99 -4.19 -6.66 7.21
C ILE A 99 -3.40 -7.23 8.40
N PHE A 100 -2.63 -8.30 8.18
CA PHE A 100 -1.75 -8.83 9.22
C PHE A 100 -0.75 -7.77 9.71
N LEU A 101 -0.04 -7.11 8.80
CA LEU A 101 0.96 -6.11 9.16
C LEU A 101 0.37 -4.94 9.94
N VAL A 102 -0.79 -4.42 9.53
CA VAL A 102 -1.48 -3.33 10.24
C VAL A 102 -1.93 -3.75 11.63
N SER A 103 -2.54 -4.94 11.74
CA SER A 103 -3.04 -5.46 13.02
C SER A 103 -1.93 -5.74 14.03
N GLN A 104 -0.73 -6.10 13.57
CA GLN A 104 0.42 -6.39 14.44
C GLN A 104 1.32 -5.18 14.71
N MET A 105 1.48 -4.28 13.74
CA MET A 105 2.54 -3.26 13.80
C MET A 105 2.11 -1.83 13.65
N LEU A 106 1.13 -1.56 12.79
CA LEU A 106 0.92 -0.19 12.32
C LEU A 106 -0.15 0.52 13.13
N GLU A 107 -1.10 -0.23 13.73
CA GLU A 107 -2.29 0.29 14.43
C GLU A 107 -3.01 1.42 13.65
N ASN A 108 -2.73 1.53 12.36
CA ASN A 108 -3.13 2.64 11.50
C ASN A 108 -4.49 2.31 10.92
N LYS A 109 -5.52 2.58 11.71
CA LYS A 109 -6.91 2.38 11.32
C LYS A 109 -7.48 3.68 10.79
N ILE A 110 -8.15 3.61 9.64
CA ILE A 110 -8.95 4.71 9.13
C ILE A 110 -10.26 4.70 9.90
N ILE A 111 -10.51 5.80 10.62
CA ILE A 111 -11.71 5.97 11.42
C ILE A 111 -12.56 7.07 10.82
N CYS A 112 -13.83 6.76 10.57
CA CYS A 112 -14.77 7.71 10.02
C CYS A 112 -16.14 7.61 10.68
N SER A 113 -16.90 8.70 10.58
CA SER A 113 -18.30 8.75 10.94
C SER A 113 -19.18 8.90 9.72
N HIS A 114 -20.22 8.07 9.67
CA HIS A 114 -21.39 8.22 8.82
C HIS A 114 -22.40 9.12 9.53
N ILE A 115 -22.73 10.27 8.96
CA ILE A 115 -23.59 11.28 9.58
C ILE A 115 -24.90 11.39 8.81
N ASP A 116 -25.96 10.81 9.36
CA ASP A 116 -27.34 11.02 8.88
C ASP A 116 -27.92 12.26 9.56
N THR A 117 -27.93 13.38 8.84
CA THR A 117 -28.45 14.67 9.33
C THR A 117 -29.97 14.67 9.48
N LYS A 118 -30.69 13.83 8.72
CA LYS A 118 -32.16 13.73 8.82
C LYS A 118 -32.57 13.02 10.11
N LYS A 119 -31.82 12.00 10.51
CA LYS A 119 -32.09 11.23 11.75
C LYS A 119 -31.29 11.71 12.96
N ASN A 120 -30.34 12.64 12.77
CA ASN A 120 -29.39 13.08 13.79
C ASN A 120 -28.60 11.90 14.41
N ILE A 121 -28.15 10.98 13.56
CA ILE A 121 -27.39 9.79 13.96
C ILE A 121 -25.98 9.88 13.38
N SER A 122 -24.99 9.53 14.20
CA SER A 122 -23.61 9.33 13.76
C SER A 122 -23.17 7.89 14.05
N ILE A 123 -22.74 7.17 13.02
CA ILE A 123 -22.22 5.79 13.15
C ILE A 123 -20.74 5.77 12.80
N LYS A 124 -19.92 5.42 13.79
CA LYS A 124 -18.48 5.26 13.62
C LYS A 124 -18.18 3.94 12.91
N LYS A 125 -17.40 4.00 11.83
CA LYS A 125 -16.85 2.84 11.12
C LYS A 125 -15.32 2.92 11.14
N THR A 126 -14.70 1.74 11.19
CA THR A 126 -13.24 1.60 11.25
C THR A 126 -12.80 0.60 10.20
N PHE A 127 -11.75 0.94 9.45
CA PHE A 127 -11.22 0.10 8.38
C PHE A 127 -9.69 0.14 8.40
N ASP A 128 -9.04 -0.97 8.04
CA ASP A 128 -7.58 -1.00 7.88
C ASP A 128 -7.15 -0.50 6.50
N LEU A 129 -8.02 -0.65 5.49
CA LEU A 129 -7.84 -0.18 4.12
C LEU A 129 -9.16 0.05 3.38
N ILE A 130 -9.08 0.73 2.23
CA ILE A 130 -10.19 0.89 1.28
C ILE A 130 -10.10 -0.18 0.20
N GLU A 131 -11.14 -1.00 0.06
CA GLU A 131 -11.23 -2.01 -0.99
C GLU A 131 -12.11 -1.52 -2.15
N LEU A 132 -11.53 -1.46 -3.35
CA LEU A 132 -12.23 -1.15 -4.59
C LEU A 132 -12.43 -2.42 -5.41
N ASN A 133 -13.61 -2.58 -6.02
CA ASN A 133 -13.99 -3.73 -6.82
C ASN A 133 -14.64 -3.26 -8.12
N ASP A 134 -15.05 -4.20 -8.96
CA ASP A 134 -15.59 -3.92 -10.30
C ASP A 134 -16.74 -2.89 -10.28
N ASN A 135 -17.56 -2.83 -9.23
CA ASN A 135 -18.69 -1.90 -9.13
C ASN A 135 -18.29 -0.44 -8.88
N HIS A 136 -17.05 -0.19 -8.45
CA HIS A 136 -16.56 1.16 -8.20
C HIS A 136 -15.97 1.81 -9.45
N PHE A 137 -15.53 1.01 -10.42
CA PHE A 137 -14.93 1.48 -11.66
C PHE A 137 -15.97 1.54 -12.77
N ASN A 138 -16.24 2.76 -13.26
CA ASN A 138 -17.06 3.01 -14.46
C ASN A 138 -16.14 3.24 -15.68
N ASP A 139 -16.70 3.70 -16.80
CA ASP A 139 -16.03 3.93 -18.09
C ASP A 139 -14.71 4.74 -18.04
N HIS A 140 -14.48 5.52 -16.98
CA HIS A 140 -13.31 6.38 -16.85
C HIS A 140 -12.09 5.73 -16.17
N ASN A 141 -12.23 4.54 -15.57
CA ASN A 141 -11.17 3.80 -14.84
C ASN A 141 -10.22 4.69 -14.01
N ASN A 142 -10.78 5.72 -13.37
CA ASN A 142 -10.03 6.71 -12.60
C ASN A 142 -10.15 6.39 -11.10
N LEU A 143 -9.03 6.35 -10.39
CA LEU A 143 -9.02 5.95 -8.98
C LEU A 143 -9.71 6.97 -8.07
N SER A 144 -9.53 8.27 -8.30
CA SER A 144 -10.19 9.33 -7.53
C SER A 144 -11.71 9.25 -7.67
N PHE A 145 -12.19 8.97 -8.89
CA PHE A 145 -13.61 8.72 -9.14
C PHE A 145 -14.11 7.45 -8.44
N ALA A 146 -13.38 6.34 -8.56
CA ALA A 146 -13.75 5.06 -7.91
C ALA A 146 -13.80 5.17 -6.38
N LEU A 147 -12.92 5.96 -5.77
CA LEU A 147 -12.97 6.26 -4.34
C LEU A 147 -14.21 7.06 -3.96
N ASN A 148 -14.60 8.07 -4.74
CA ASN A 148 -15.83 8.81 -4.48
C ASN A 148 -17.08 7.90 -4.63
N ASN A 149 -17.08 6.99 -5.61
CA ASN A 149 -18.13 5.97 -5.73
C ASN A 149 -18.15 5.01 -4.54
N TRP A 150 -16.98 4.62 -4.03
CA TRP A 150 -16.89 3.80 -2.83
C TRP A 150 -17.52 4.49 -1.61
N ILE A 151 -17.29 5.79 -1.45
CA ILE A 151 -17.99 6.58 -0.41
C ILE A 151 -19.49 6.54 -0.67
N ASP A 152 -19.93 6.79 -1.89
CA ASP A 152 -21.35 6.86 -2.23
C ASP A 152 -22.09 5.56 -1.91
N ASN A 153 -21.51 4.44 -2.33
CA ASN A 153 -22.05 3.11 -2.09
C ASN A 153 -22.09 2.73 -0.59
N ASN A 154 -21.22 3.34 0.24
CA ASN A 154 -21.13 3.02 1.67
C ASN A 154 -21.92 3.99 2.57
N TYR A 155 -22.34 5.13 2.03
CA TYR A 155 -22.87 6.26 2.80
C TYR A 155 -24.09 6.97 2.14
N ASP A 156 -24.90 6.28 1.31
CA ASP A 156 -26.19 6.71 0.71
C ASP A 156 -26.80 8.04 1.23
N GLU A 157 -26.78 9.11 0.42
CA GLU A 157 -27.31 10.46 0.72
C GLU A 157 -26.82 11.16 2.00
N THR A 158 -25.89 10.55 2.75
CA THR A 158 -25.36 11.09 4.00
C THR A 158 -23.98 11.71 3.82
N TYR A 159 -23.51 12.38 4.87
CA TYR A 159 -22.15 12.89 4.91
C TYR A 159 -21.19 11.89 5.57
N PHE A 160 -19.96 11.90 5.08
CA PHE A 160 -18.83 11.17 5.64
C PHE A 160 -17.91 12.15 6.37
N LYS A 161 -17.28 11.78 7.49
CA LYS A 161 -16.22 12.60 8.12
C LYS A 161 -15.12 11.69 8.65
N PHE A 162 -13.85 12.06 8.46
CA PHE A 162 -12.77 11.40 9.19
C PHE A 162 -12.77 11.89 10.64
N GLU A 163 -12.75 10.94 11.59
CA GLU A 163 -12.60 11.28 13.01
C GLU A 163 -11.20 11.82 13.28
N GLU A 164 -10.21 11.19 12.65
CA GLU A 164 -8.81 11.61 12.60
C GLU A 164 -8.34 11.56 11.16
N ILE A 165 -7.60 12.59 10.73
CA ILE A 165 -7.14 12.70 9.35
C ILE A 165 -6.09 11.59 9.11
N PRO A 166 -6.36 10.64 8.20
CA PRO A 166 -5.42 9.56 7.94
C PRO A 166 -4.15 10.12 7.31
N ILE A 167 -3.02 9.77 7.90
CA ILE A 167 -1.69 10.16 7.43
C ILE A 167 -1.42 9.62 6.01
N PHE A 168 -1.89 8.40 5.75
CA PHE A 168 -1.85 7.77 4.45
C PHE A 168 -3.09 6.90 4.25
N ILE A 169 -3.45 6.67 2.99
CA ILE A 169 -4.63 5.93 2.57
C ILE A 169 -4.19 4.72 1.73
N PRO A 170 -4.20 3.51 2.32
CA PRO A 170 -4.03 2.26 1.59
C PRO A 170 -5.30 1.89 0.80
N ILE A 171 -5.13 1.52 -0.46
CA ILE A 171 -6.22 1.13 -1.36
C ILE A 171 -5.88 -0.22 -2.00
N TYR A 172 -6.72 -1.22 -1.78
CA TYR A 172 -6.64 -2.52 -2.46
C TYR A 172 -7.59 -2.57 -3.64
N ILE A 173 -7.13 -3.12 -4.76
CA ILE A 173 -7.87 -3.20 -6.03
C ILE A 173 -8.21 -4.66 -6.33
N ASN A 174 -9.45 -5.02 -6.02
CA ASN A 174 -10.00 -6.35 -6.18
C ASN A 174 -10.90 -6.45 -7.42
N LEU A 175 -10.26 -6.44 -8.59
CA LEU A 175 -10.95 -6.58 -9.87
C LEU A 175 -10.94 -8.02 -10.37
N THR A 176 -12.07 -8.46 -10.91
CA THR A 176 -12.18 -9.75 -11.59
C THR A 176 -11.38 -9.74 -12.89
N ASN A 177 -11.40 -8.61 -13.61
CA ASN A 177 -10.67 -8.43 -14.87
C ASN A 177 -9.72 -7.23 -14.78
N PRO A 178 -8.44 -7.37 -15.19
CA PRO A 178 -7.51 -6.25 -15.19
C PRO A 178 -7.94 -5.14 -16.15
N ILE A 179 -8.22 -3.95 -15.61
CA ILE A 179 -8.47 -2.70 -16.35
C ILE A 179 -7.27 -1.76 -16.23
N ILE A 180 -7.19 -0.76 -17.10
CA ILE A 180 -6.15 0.28 -17.03
C ILE A 180 -6.62 1.34 -16.05
N ILE A 181 -5.90 1.53 -14.94
CA ILE A 181 -6.30 2.46 -13.88
C ILE A 181 -5.45 3.72 -13.95
N ASN A 182 -6.10 4.89 -14.01
CA ASN A 182 -5.42 6.17 -13.86
C ASN A 182 -5.24 6.51 -12.38
N ILE A 183 -3.98 6.59 -11.95
CA ILE A 183 -3.54 6.79 -10.56
C ILE A 183 -2.71 8.08 -10.37
N MET A 184 -2.41 8.81 -11.45
CA MET A 184 -1.49 9.96 -11.37
C MET A 184 -2.15 11.19 -10.75
N GLU A 185 -3.45 11.13 -10.53
CA GLU A 185 -4.23 12.17 -9.87
C GLU A 185 -4.17 11.98 -8.36
N SER A 186 -3.95 13.08 -7.66
CA SER A 186 -4.16 13.17 -6.22
C SER A 186 -5.64 12.91 -5.90
N ILE A 187 -5.89 12.40 -4.69
CA ILE A 187 -7.24 12.07 -4.24
C ILE A 187 -7.73 13.11 -3.22
N ASN A 188 -9.02 13.40 -3.28
CA ASN A 188 -9.71 14.23 -2.31
C ASN A 188 -11.12 13.67 -2.02
N PHE A 189 -11.63 13.96 -0.82
CA PHE A 189 -12.90 13.44 -0.34
C PHE A 189 -13.95 14.55 -0.38
N THR A 190 -14.49 14.85 -1.56
CA THR A 190 -15.36 16.02 -1.80
C THR A 190 -16.67 16.01 -0.98
N LYS A 191 -17.16 14.81 -0.62
CA LYS A 191 -18.36 14.61 0.21
C LYS A 191 -18.10 14.64 1.72
N ASN A 192 -16.86 14.92 2.15
CA ASN A 192 -16.54 15.02 3.57
C ASN A 192 -17.36 16.14 4.25
N TYR A 193 -18.02 15.91 5.37
CA TYR A 193 -18.85 16.92 6.04
C TYR A 193 -18.03 18.15 6.47
N ASP A 194 -16.78 17.93 6.86
CA ASP A 194 -15.89 18.97 7.38
C ASP A 194 -15.28 19.79 6.23
N LYS A 195 -15.56 21.09 6.21
CA LYS A 195 -15.09 22.02 5.17
C LYS A 195 -13.57 22.08 5.06
N THR A 196 -12.86 21.91 6.17
CA THR A 196 -11.39 21.90 6.20
C THR A 196 -10.87 20.58 5.66
N GLN A 197 -11.49 19.45 6.02
CA GLN A 197 -11.06 18.15 5.50
C GLN A 197 -11.33 18.00 3.99
N LYS A 198 -12.35 18.68 3.44
CA LYS A 198 -12.61 18.72 1.99
C LYS A 198 -11.47 19.30 1.16
N THR A 199 -10.67 20.20 1.73
CA THR A 199 -9.56 20.84 1.01
C THR A 199 -8.27 20.02 1.10
N LEU A 200 -8.25 18.96 1.89
CA LEU A 200 -7.10 18.08 2.01
C LEU A 200 -6.97 17.24 0.74
N VAL A 201 -5.72 17.08 0.32
CA VAL A 201 -5.32 16.32 -0.85
C VAL A 201 -4.32 15.28 -0.38
N TRP A 202 -4.48 14.06 -0.87
CA TRP A 202 -3.44 13.04 -0.72
C TRP A 202 -2.81 12.78 -2.08
N ASP A 203 -1.49 12.82 -2.13
CA ASP A 203 -0.72 12.55 -3.32
C ASP A 203 -0.32 11.07 -3.41
N PHE A 204 -0.23 10.60 -4.66
CA PHE A 204 0.29 9.27 -4.95
C PHE A 204 1.72 9.12 -4.41
N GLU A 205 1.96 8.07 -3.62
CA GLU A 205 3.25 7.74 -3.04
C GLU A 205 3.89 6.53 -3.74
N SER A 206 3.15 5.43 -3.77
CA SER A 206 3.62 4.15 -4.27
C SER A 206 2.47 3.22 -4.62
N LEU A 207 2.78 2.17 -5.37
CA LEU A 207 1.85 1.09 -5.69
C LEU A 207 2.56 -0.25 -5.75
N ILE A 208 1.75 -1.30 -5.71
CA ILE A 208 2.14 -2.68 -5.94
C ILE A 208 1.35 -3.18 -7.13
N CYS A 209 2.07 -3.75 -8.09
CA CYS A 209 1.53 -4.42 -9.24
C CYS A 209 1.63 -5.94 -9.07
N TYR A 210 0.71 -6.65 -9.72
CA TYR A 210 0.71 -8.09 -9.86
C TYR A 210 0.62 -8.45 -11.34
N ASP A 211 1.66 -9.06 -11.88
CA ASP A 211 1.72 -9.39 -13.31
C ASP A 211 1.05 -10.73 -13.64
N ASN A 212 0.94 -11.00 -14.94
CA ASN A 212 0.35 -12.23 -15.46
C ASN A 212 1.21 -13.48 -15.18
N GLU A 213 2.45 -13.31 -14.69
CA GLU A 213 3.34 -14.41 -14.31
C GLU A 213 3.23 -14.73 -12.82
N ASN A 214 2.18 -14.22 -12.17
CA ASN A 214 1.97 -14.32 -10.73
C ASN A 214 3.16 -13.77 -9.95
N LYS A 215 3.66 -12.58 -10.29
CA LYS A 215 4.75 -11.91 -9.58
C LYS A 215 4.32 -10.54 -9.10
N TYR A 216 4.66 -10.24 -7.85
CA TYR A 216 4.53 -8.90 -7.31
C TYR A 216 5.78 -8.08 -7.65
N TYR A 217 5.55 -6.84 -8.06
CA TYR A 217 6.58 -5.82 -8.15
C TYR A 217 5.98 -4.51 -7.68
N TYR A 218 6.83 -3.59 -7.23
CA TYR A 218 6.34 -2.33 -6.68
C TYR A 218 7.00 -1.15 -7.35
N VAL A 219 6.26 -0.05 -7.36
CA VAL A 219 6.60 1.18 -8.06
C VAL A 219 6.50 2.31 -7.05
N VAL A 220 7.58 3.07 -6.91
CA VAL A 220 7.66 4.20 -5.98
C VAL A 220 7.85 5.49 -6.75
N LYS A 221 7.10 6.53 -6.38
CA LYS A 221 7.29 7.89 -6.89
C LYS A 221 8.63 8.42 -6.40
N GLN A 222 9.46 8.89 -7.34
CA GLN A 222 10.69 9.59 -7.00
C GLN A 222 10.43 11.09 -6.85
N TRP A 223 11.40 11.82 -6.28
CA TRP A 223 11.33 13.27 -6.19
C TRP A 223 11.33 13.96 -7.56
N ASP A 224 11.85 13.33 -8.62
CA ASP A 224 11.70 13.81 -9.98
C ASP A 224 10.32 13.43 -10.54
N ALA A 225 9.50 14.45 -10.81
CA ALA A 225 8.09 14.28 -11.21
C ALA A 225 7.86 13.38 -12.45
N ASN A 226 8.90 13.17 -13.26
CA ASN A 226 8.79 12.43 -14.53
C ASN A 226 9.25 10.98 -14.45
N ASN A 227 9.74 10.50 -13.30
CA ASN A 227 10.25 9.13 -13.18
C ASN A 227 9.65 8.37 -12.01
N PHE A 228 9.38 7.08 -12.28
CA PHE A 228 9.13 6.08 -11.26
C PHE A 228 10.37 5.23 -11.04
N CYS A 229 10.51 4.75 -9.82
CA CYS A 229 11.45 3.70 -9.48
C CYS A 229 10.70 2.39 -9.32
N ILE A 230 11.04 1.41 -10.15
CA ILE A 230 10.48 0.07 -10.07
C ILE A 230 11.48 -0.85 -9.41
N PHE A 231 10.97 -1.74 -8.59
CA PHE A 231 11.76 -2.76 -7.95
C PHE A 231 11.10 -4.13 -8.04
N SER A 232 11.93 -5.15 -8.19
CA SER A 232 11.50 -6.55 -8.22
C SER A 232 12.69 -7.47 -7.93
N ASP A 233 12.47 -8.49 -7.12
CA ASP A 233 13.40 -9.59 -6.82
C ASP A 233 13.49 -10.62 -7.96
N LYS A 234 12.71 -10.45 -9.04
CA LYS A 234 12.66 -11.37 -10.20
C LYS A 234 13.49 -10.91 -11.39
N GLN A 235 14.26 -9.84 -11.24
CA GLN A 235 15.06 -9.24 -12.30
C GLN A 235 16.38 -8.68 -11.75
N MET A 236 17.36 -8.53 -12.65
CA MET A 236 18.66 -7.95 -12.37
C MET A 236 18.98 -6.85 -13.39
N PRO A 237 19.24 -5.59 -12.98
CA PRO A 237 19.12 -5.06 -11.61
C PRO A 237 17.73 -5.23 -11.01
N SER A 238 17.67 -5.37 -9.68
CA SER A 238 16.39 -5.42 -8.97
C SER A 238 15.73 -4.04 -8.86
N GLN A 239 16.40 -2.98 -9.31
CA GLN A 239 15.90 -1.60 -9.33
C GLN A 239 16.14 -0.98 -10.71
N TYR A 240 15.12 -0.36 -11.30
CA TYR A 240 15.26 0.42 -12.53
C TYR A 240 14.31 1.61 -12.57
N LYS A 241 14.65 2.61 -13.38
CA LYS A 241 13.81 3.80 -13.58
C LYS A 241 12.91 3.63 -14.79
N VAL A 242 11.69 4.16 -14.69
CA VAL A 242 10.74 4.27 -15.79
C VAL A 242 10.32 5.72 -15.92
N CYS A 243 10.49 6.28 -17.12
CA CYS A 243 9.98 7.60 -17.43
C CYS A 243 8.47 7.55 -17.68
N ILE A 244 7.74 8.56 -17.23
CA ILE A 244 6.28 8.65 -17.44
C ILE A 244 5.91 8.77 -18.93
N ASP A 245 6.85 9.22 -19.77
CA ASP A 245 6.66 9.30 -21.22
C ASP A 245 6.78 7.93 -21.92
N ASP A 246 7.28 6.90 -21.22
CA ASP A 246 7.33 5.53 -21.72
C ASP A 246 5.95 4.86 -21.62
N LYS A 247 5.09 5.20 -22.59
CA LYS A 247 3.67 4.81 -22.62
C LYS A 247 3.45 3.31 -22.47
N ASP A 248 4.32 2.48 -23.05
CA ASP A 248 4.17 1.02 -22.98
C ASP A 248 4.40 0.50 -21.56
N LYS A 249 5.43 1.01 -20.87
CA LYS A 249 5.68 0.64 -19.47
C LYS A 249 4.61 1.18 -18.54
N ILE A 250 4.21 2.44 -18.72
CA ILE A 250 3.14 3.04 -17.92
C ILE A 250 1.81 2.29 -18.11
N TYR A 251 1.48 1.91 -19.34
CA TYR A 251 0.32 1.08 -19.65
C TYR A 251 0.37 -0.28 -18.93
N LYS A 252 1.53 -0.95 -18.95
CA LYS A 252 1.72 -2.23 -18.24
C LYS A 252 1.53 -2.08 -16.73
N ILE A 253 2.08 -1.02 -16.14
CA ILE A 253 1.92 -0.71 -14.71
C ILE A 253 0.44 -0.47 -14.40
N ALA A 254 -0.21 0.46 -15.13
CA ALA A 254 -1.61 0.84 -14.93
C ALA A 254 -2.59 -0.33 -15.05
N LYS A 255 -2.27 -1.35 -15.87
CA LYS A 255 -3.08 -2.56 -16.03
C LYS A 255 -2.89 -3.60 -14.92
N SER A 256 -1.77 -3.54 -14.19
CA SER A 256 -1.39 -4.58 -13.21
C SER A 256 -1.51 -4.12 -11.76
N ILE A 257 -2.05 -2.93 -11.49
CA ILE A 257 -2.16 -2.38 -10.14
C ILE A 257 -3.04 -3.28 -9.26
N LYS A 258 -2.53 -3.59 -8.06
CA LYS A 258 -3.27 -4.33 -7.01
C LYS A 258 -3.36 -3.58 -5.69
N PHE A 259 -2.39 -2.74 -5.37
CA PHE A 259 -2.39 -1.96 -4.14
C PHE A 259 -1.83 -0.56 -4.42
N VAL A 260 -2.40 0.47 -3.82
CA VAL A 260 -1.95 1.86 -3.99
C VAL A 260 -1.89 2.54 -2.63
N ILE A 261 -0.88 3.38 -2.44
CA ILE A 261 -0.68 4.16 -1.22
C ILE A 261 -0.66 5.64 -1.59
N TYR A 262 -1.49 6.40 -0.90
CA TYR A 262 -1.53 7.86 -0.97
C TYR A 262 -1.13 8.47 0.36
N ASN A 263 -0.29 9.51 0.35
CA ASN A 263 0.12 10.25 1.55
C ASN A 263 -0.51 11.64 1.56
N ILE A 264 -0.85 12.14 2.76
CA ILE A 264 -1.32 13.52 2.88
C ILE A 264 -0.22 14.51 2.50
N SER A 265 -0.58 15.50 1.69
CA SER A 265 0.31 16.55 1.17
C SER A 265 0.37 17.79 2.05
#